data_AF-A0A5C8NNJ4-F1
#
_entry.id   AF-A0A5C8NNJ4-F1
#
_cell.length_a   1.000
_cell.length_b   1.000
_cell.length_c   1.000
_cell.angle_alpha   90.00
_cell.angle_beta   90.00
_cell.angle_gamma   90.00
#
_symmetry.space_group_name_H-M   'P 1'
#
loop_
_entity.id
_entity.type
_entity.pdbx_description
1 polymer ?
#
loop_
_entity_poly.entity_id
_entity_poly.type
_entity_poly.pdbx_seq_one_letter_code
_entity_poly.pdbx_strand_id
1 'polypeptide(L)' 'MGTEAPQLAYAIREFCRSARISASFFYRLCREGQGPTTFKVGRRRYVGVEAARAWLERREELTAEVGGRTGRQA' A
#
# COMPACT_ATOMS: atom_id res chain seq x y z
N MET A 1 6.55 -31.50 5.78
CA MET A 1 6.79 -30.13 5.30
C MET A 1 5.43 -29.52 5.03
N GLY A 2 5.03 -28.50 5.79
CA GLY A 2 3.70 -27.89 5.64
C GLY A 2 3.64 -27.05 4.37
N THR A 3 2.73 -27.37 3.47
CA THR A 3 2.42 -26.53 2.31
C THR A 3 1.45 -25.45 2.77
N GLU A 4 1.96 -24.33 3.29
CA GLU A 4 1.12 -23.15 3.51
C GLU A 4 0.81 -22.52 2.16
N ALA A 5 -0.48 -22.48 1.83
CA ALA A 5 -0.95 -21.84 0.61
C ALA A 5 -0.53 -20.36 0.60
N PRO A 6 -0.08 -19.82 -0.55
CA PRO A 6 0.37 -18.44 -0.62
C PRO A 6 -0.78 -17.49 -0.29
N GLN A 7 -0.50 -16.48 0.54
CA GLN A 7 -1.45 -15.41 0.82
C GLN A 7 -1.76 -14.65 -0.48
N LEU A 8 -3.02 -14.58 -0.88
CA LEU A 8 -3.43 -13.91 -2.13
C LEU A 8 -3.90 -12.46 -1.91
N ALA A 9 -4.40 -12.14 -0.72
CA ALA A 9 -4.91 -10.82 -0.40
C ALA A 9 -4.88 -10.49 1.09
N TYR A 10 -4.74 -9.21 1.43
CA TYR A 10 -4.81 -8.68 2.79
C TYR A 10 -6.12 -7.92 3.01
N ALA A 11 -6.73 -8.07 4.18
CA ALA A 11 -7.76 -7.12 4.59
C ALA A 11 -7.15 -5.73 4.80
N ILE A 12 -7.92 -4.64 4.63
CA ILE A 12 -7.39 -3.27 4.80
C ILE A 12 -6.63 -3.09 6.12
N ARG A 13 -7.15 -3.62 7.23
CA ARG A 13 -6.51 -3.51 8.56
C ARG A 13 -5.19 -4.26 8.65
N GLU A 14 -5.10 -5.42 7.98
CA GLU A 14 -3.87 -6.22 7.92
C GLU A 14 -2.82 -5.51 7.07
N PHE A 15 -3.23 -5.05 5.88
CA PHE A 15 -2.39 -4.24 5.01
C PHE A 15 -1.83 -3.01 5.73
N CYS A 16 -2.68 -2.25 6.43
CA CYS A 16 -2.24 -1.09 7.20
C CYS A 16 -1.19 -1.45 8.26
N ARG A 17 -1.35 -2.60 8.93
CA ARG A 17 -0.40 -3.09 9.93
C ARG A 17 0.94 -3.49 9.30
N SER A 18 0.89 -4.24 8.21
CA SER A 18 2.08 -4.71 7.48
C SER A 18 2.85 -3.56 6.84
N ALA A 19 2.14 -2.60 6.23
CA ALA A 19 2.72 -1.40 5.61
C ALA A 19 3.03 -0.28 6.63
N ARG A 20 2.78 -0.49 7.93
CA ARG A 20 3.01 0.49 9.01
C ARG A 20 2.36 1.86 8.78
N ILE A 21 1.15 1.87 8.22
CA ILE A 21 0.35 3.08 8.00
C ILE A 21 -0.96 3.04 8.80
N SER A 22 -1.51 4.22 9.12
CA SER A 22 -2.83 4.30 9.75
C SER A 22 -3.94 4.05 8.73
N ALA A 23 -5.06 3.47 9.19
CA ALA A 23 -6.23 3.28 8.33
C ALA A 23 -6.77 4.60 7.77
N SER A 24 -6.74 5.67 8.58
CA SER A 24 -7.15 7.01 8.16
C SER A 24 -6.28 7.53 7.01
N PHE A 25 -4.96 7.33 7.10
CA PHE A 25 -4.03 7.69 6.03
C PHE A 25 -4.27 6.87 4.77
N PHE A 26 -4.48 5.55 4.91
CA PHE A 26 -4.86 4.70 3.78
C PHE A 26 -6.11 5.20 3.05
N TYR A 27 -7.19 5.52 3.78
CA TYR A 27 -8.40 6.02 3.15
C TYR A 27 -8.21 7.39 2.49
N ARG A 28 -7.37 8.26 3.07
CA ARG A 28 -7.00 9.51 2.42
C ARG A 28 -6.28 9.26 1.09
N LEU A 29 -5.28 8.37 1.07
CA LEU A 29 -4.58 8.01 -0.15
C LEU A 29 -5.50 7.41 -1.22
N CYS A 30 -6.44 6.55 -0.83
CA CYS A 30 -7.43 6.01 -1.76
C CYS A 30 -8.33 7.12 -2.34
N ARG A 31 -8.70 8.13 -1.54
CA ARG A 31 -9.48 9.28 -2.03
C ARG A 31 -8.68 10.16 -2.99
N GLU A 32 -7.37 10.28 -2.76
CA GLU A 32 -6.44 11.02 -3.60
C GLU A 32 -5.99 10.23 -4.86
N GLY A 33 -6.46 8.99 -5.05
CA GLY A 33 -6.05 8.13 -6.16
C GLY A 33 -4.65 7.54 -6.02
N GLN A 34 -4.00 7.71 -4.87
CA GLN A 34 -2.62 7.27 -4.58
C GLN A 34 -2.56 6.03 -3.66
N GLY A 35 -3.70 5.39 -3.43
CA GLY A 35 -3.80 4.14 -2.67
C GLY A 35 -3.50 2.91 -3.54
N PRO A 36 -3.28 1.74 -2.92
CA PRO A 36 -3.18 0.49 -3.66
C PRO A 36 -4.54 0.12 -4.28
N THR A 37 -4.50 -0.67 -5.36
CA THR A 37 -5.72 -1.22 -5.96
C THR A 37 -6.42 -2.14 -4.96
N THR A 38 -7.69 -1.88 -4.72
CA THR A 38 -8.50 -2.65 -3.78
C THR A 38 -9.70 -3.27 -4.48
N PHE A 39 -10.16 -4.40 -3.97
CA PHE A 39 -11.36 -5.07 -4.44
C PHE A 39 -12.31 -5.35 -3.27
N LYS A 40 -13.60 -5.44 -3.57
CA LYS A 40 -14.63 -5.76 -2.58
C LYS A 40 -15.02 -7.23 -2.67
N VAL A 41 -15.19 -7.87 -1.52
CA VAL A 41 -15.78 -9.20 -1.38
C VAL A 41 -16.88 -9.10 -0.34
N GLY A 42 -18.13 -9.05 -0.82
CA GLY A 42 -19.30 -8.77 0.01
C GLY A 42 -19.18 -7.41 0.71
N ARG A 43 -19.23 -7.43 2.06
CA ARG A 43 -19.10 -6.22 2.90
C ARG A 43 -17.66 -5.81 3.19
N ARG A 44 -16.68 -6.66 2.86
CA ARG A 44 -15.25 -6.44 3.18
C ARG A 44 -14.47 -5.95 1.97
N ARG A 45 -13.39 -5.22 2.23
CA ARG A 45 -12.46 -4.72 1.21
C ARG A 45 -11.08 -5.33 1.45
N TYR A 46 -10.44 -5.71 0.36
CA TYR A 46 -9.16 -6.40 0.35
C TYR A 46 -8.17 -5.72 -0.61
N VAL A 47 -6.89 -5.94 -0.36
CA VAL A 47 -5.76 -5.53 -1.20
C VAL A 47 -5.08 -6.81 -1.67
N GLY A 48 -4.96 -7.03 -2.98
CA GLY A 48 -4.21 -8.18 -3.49
C GLY A 48 -2.72 -8.04 -3.15
N VAL A 49 -2.00 -9.15 -2.98
CA VAL A 49 -0.55 -9.08 -2.67
C VAL A 49 0.23 -8.34 -3.75
N GLU A 50 -0.05 -8.62 -5.01
CA GLU A 50 0.60 -7.92 -6.14
C GLU A 50 0.23 -6.43 -6.17
N ALA A 51 -1.01 -6.07 -5.82
CA ALA A 51 -1.42 -4.67 -5.72
C ALA A 51 -0.73 -3.93 -4.56
N ALA A 52 -0.46 -4.62 -3.45
CA ALA A 52 0.30 -4.09 -2.33
C ALA A 52 1.77 -3.86 -2.71
N ARG A 53 2.41 -4.82 -3.39
CA ARG A 53 3.78 -4.70 -3.91
C ARG A 53 3.93 -3.55 -4.90
N ALA A 54 3.09 -3.52 -5.92
CA ALA A 54 3.10 -2.45 -6.92
C ALA A 54 2.84 -1.06 -6.31
N TRP A 55 2.11 -0.99 -5.19
CA TRP A 55 1.94 0.28 -4.48
C TRP A 55 3.21 0.70 -3.70
N LEU A 56 3.93 -0.24 -3.09
CA LEU A 56 5.20 0.04 -2.43
C LEU A 56 6.25 0.50 -3.45
N GLU A 57 6.37 -0.18 -4.60
CA GLU A 57 7.28 0.20 -5.69
C GLU A 57 7.02 1.63 -6.16
N ARG A 58 5.75 1.98 -6.47
CA ARG A 58 5.38 3.35 -6.82
C ARG A 58 5.72 4.37 -5.73
N ARG A 59 5.65 4.00 -4.45
CA ARG A 59 5.99 4.88 -3.32
C ARG A 59 7.49 5.08 -3.19
N GLU A 60 8.26 4.04 -3.44
CA GLU A 60 9.73 4.11 -3.50
C GLU A 60 10.16 4.99 -4.66
N GLU A 61 9.56 4.85 -5.84
CA GLU A 61 9.80 5.72 -7.01
C GLU A 61 9.46 7.19 -6.72
N LEU A 62 8.27 7.47 -6.19
CA LEU A 62 7.89 8.83 -5.78
C LEU A 62 8.86 9.42 -4.75
N THR A 63 9.38 8.60 -3.83
CA THR A 63 10.34 9.07 -2.82
C THR A 63 11.73 9.28 -3.45
N ALA A 64 12.15 8.43 -4.38
CA ALA A 64 13.38 8.59 -5.13
C ALA A 64 13.36 9.88 -5.98
N GLU A 65 12.22 10.20 -6.60
CA GLU A 65 12.03 11.45 -7.34
C GLU A 65 12.06 12.68 -6.41
N VAL A 66 11.46 12.59 -5.22
CA VAL A 66 11.45 13.69 -4.24
C VAL A 66 12.82 13.87 -3.56
N GLY A 67 13.59 12.79 -3.40
CA GLY A 67 14.95 12.80 -2.86
C GLY A 67 15.97 13.61 -3.68
N GLY A 68 15.65 13.92 -4.94
CA GLY A 68 16.46 14.78 -5.81
C GLY A 68 16.19 16.29 -5.67
N ARG A 69 15.19 16.72 -4.88
CA ARG A 69 14.82 18.15 -4.72
C ARG A 69 15.06 18.73 -3.33
N THR A 70 15.84 18.07 -2.47
CA THR A 70 16.44 18.76 -1.31
C THR A 70 17.73 19.47 -1.74
N GLY A 71 17.54 20.47 -2.59
CA GLY A 71 18.39 21.64 -2.60
C GLY A 71 17.75 22.71 -1.71
N ARG A 72 18.31 22.90 -0.52
CA ARG A 72 18.26 24.17 0.25
C ARG A 72 19.41 24.11 1.26
N GLN A 73 20.57 24.65 0.91
CA GLN A 73 20.96 26.05 1.20
C GLN A 73 20.83 26.40 2.69
N ALA A 74 21.98 26.45 3.36
CA ALA A 74 22.38 27.49 4.31
C ALA A 74 23.91 27.60 4.26
#